data_AF-A0A4R4KBA4-F1
#
_entry.id   AF-A0A4R4KBA4-F1
#
_cell.length_a   1.000
_cell.length_b   1.000
_cell.length_c   1.000
_cell.angle_alpha   90.00
_cell.angle_beta   90.00
_cell.angle_gamma   90.00
#
_symmetry.space_group_name_H-M   'P 1'
#
loop_
_entity.id
_entity.type
_entity.pdbx_description
1 polymer ?
#
loop_
_entity_poly.entity_id
_entity_poly.type
_entity_poly.pdbx_seq_one_letter_code
_entity_poly.pdbx_strand_id
1 'polypeptide(L)'
;MAKKKPLDPNAPEEEKPRVHKDLEGFDIQINSFGEITTSFDMDRINEFLNKNVDDKKLRDREDIPGRKTRKAKPKTPPQEEE
;
A
#
# COMPACT_ATOMS: atom_id res chain seq x y z
N MET A 1 16.25 10.83 -46.46
CA MET A 1 15.02 10.83 -45.63
C MET A 1 15.03 9.60 -44.75
N ALA A 2 15.23 9.75 -43.43
CA ALA A 2 15.30 8.62 -42.51
C ALA A 2 13.88 8.08 -42.25
N LYS A 3 13.64 6.82 -42.65
CA LYS A 3 12.38 6.12 -42.37
C LYS A 3 12.30 5.85 -40.86
N LYS A 4 11.30 6.43 -40.18
CA LYS A 4 10.94 6.08 -38.80
C LYS A 4 10.50 4.62 -38.78
N LYS A 5 11.11 3.80 -37.91
CA LYS A 5 10.70 2.41 -37.68
C LYS A 5 9.27 2.40 -37.10
N PRO A 6 8.38 1.52 -37.58
CA PRO A 6 7.07 1.33 -36.97
C PRO A 6 7.27 0.73 -35.56
N LEU A 7 6.59 1.31 -34.58
CA LEU A 7 6.52 0.80 -33.22
C LEU A 7 5.67 -0.49 -33.26
N ASP A 8 6.24 -1.62 -32.84
CA ASP A 8 5.54 -2.91 -32.82
C ASP A 8 4.32 -2.83 -31.88
N PRO A 9 3.09 -3.14 -32.35
CA PRO A 9 1.86 -3.08 -31.54
C PRO A 9 1.73 -4.26 -30.54
N ASN A 10 2.75 -5.11 -30.46
CA ASN A 10 2.77 -6.33 -29.65
C ASN A 10 3.91 -6.29 -28.62
N ALA A 11 4.37 -5.08 -28.27
CA ALA A 11 5.21 -4.90 -27.09
C ALA A 11 4.38 -5.33 -25.86
N PRO A 12 4.91 -6.16 -24.96
CA PRO A 12 4.22 -6.50 -23.73
C PRO A 12 3.90 -5.19 -23.01
N GLU A 13 2.63 -4.85 -22.89
CA GLU A 13 2.22 -3.81 -21.96
C GLU A 13 2.71 -4.28 -20.59
N GLU A 14 3.73 -3.64 -20.05
CA GLU A 14 4.18 -3.90 -18.69
C GLU A 14 2.95 -3.73 -17.80
N GLU A 15 2.42 -4.87 -17.33
CA GLU A 15 1.13 -4.95 -16.66
C GLU A 15 1.27 -4.21 -15.34
N LYS A 16 0.90 -2.93 -15.35
CA LYS A 16 1.06 -2.06 -14.19
C LYS A 16 0.28 -2.67 -13.03
N PRO A 17 0.86 -2.73 -11.82
CA PRO A 17 0.18 -3.29 -10.68
C PRO A 17 -1.15 -2.54 -10.43
N ARG A 18 -2.21 -3.29 -10.08
CA ARG A 18 -3.49 -2.69 -9.69
C ARG A 18 -3.33 -2.01 -8.33
N VAL A 19 -3.20 -0.70 -8.36
CA VAL A 19 -2.98 0.16 -7.19
C VAL A 19 -4.20 1.04 -6.91
N HIS A 20 -4.25 1.64 -5.71
CA HIS A 20 -5.29 2.63 -5.37
C HIS A 20 -5.17 3.83 -6.31
N LYS A 21 -6.28 4.55 -6.54
CA LYS A 21 -6.27 5.74 -7.41
C LYS A 21 -5.23 6.78 -6.99
N ASP A 22 -5.02 6.92 -5.68
CA ASP A 22 -4.05 7.87 -5.12
C ASP A 22 -2.58 7.46 -5.32
N LEU A 23 -2.36 6.21 -5.73
CA LEU A 23 -1.06 5.61 -6.03
C LEU A 23 -0.94 5.25 -7.51
N GLU A 24 -1.75 5.85 -8.39
CA GLU A 24 -1.67 5.60 -9.83
C GLU A 24 -0.27 5.91 -10.38
N GLY A 25 0.35 4.94 -11.05
CA GLY A 25 1.73 5.04 -11.53
C GLY A 25 2.79 4.59 -10.52
N PHE A 26 2.38 4.04 -9.37
CA PHE A 26 3.29 3.41 -8.42
C PHE A 26 3.89 2.14 -9.01
N ASP A 27 5.21 2.13 -9.14
CA ASP A 27 6.00 0.97 -9.50
C ASP A 27 7.04 0.68 -8.41
N ILE A 28 7.24 -0.61 -8.12
CA ILE A 28 8.18 -1.10 -7.12
C ILE A 28 8.97 -2.27 -7.70
N GLN A 29 10.29 -2.13 -7.69
CA GLN A 29 11.19 -3.17 -8.15
C GLN A 29 12.16 -3.54 -7.03
N ILE A 30 12.46 -4.83 -6.93
CA ILE A 30 13.37 -5.39 -5.93
C ILE A 30 14.52 -6.02 -6.70
N ASN A 31 15.74 -5.55 -6.45
CA ASN A 31 16.92 -6.14 -7.07
C ASN A 31 17.40 -7.39 -6.28
N SER A 32 18.32 -8.16 -6.86
CA SER A 32 18.85 -9.37 -6.20
C SER A 32 19.61 -9.10 -4.89
N PHE A 33 20.00 -7.85 -4.65
CA PHE A 33 20.63 -7.41 -3.40
C PHE A 33 19.62 -6.99 -2.33
N GLY A 34 18.31 -7.00 -2.64
CA GLY A 34 17.24 -6.59 -1.73
C GLY A 34 17.05 -5.08 -1.62
N GLU A 35 17.68 -4.29 -2.49
CA GLU A 35 17.40 -2.86 -2.61
C GLU A 35 16.06 -2.68 -3.33
N ILE A 36 15.26 -1.76 -2.79
CA ILE A 36 13.92 -1.45 -3.30
C ILE A 36 14.00 -0.13 -4.05
N THR A 37 13.65 -0.14 -5.33
CA THR A 37 13.50 1.08 -6.14
C THR A 37 12.01 1.36 -6.33
N THR A 38 11.57 2.54 -5.90
CA THR A 38 10.18 3.00 -6.06
C THR A 38 10.14 4.23 -6.94
N SER A 39 9.14 4.32 -7.82
CA SER A 39 8.92 5.52 -8.65
C SER A 39 8.28 6.69 -7.88
N PHE A 40 7.77 6.45 -6.68
CA PHE A 40 7.09 7.42 -5.82
C PHE A 40 7.94 7.84 -4.63
N ASP A 41 7.65 9.05 -4.14
CA ASP A 41 8.23 9.58 -2.90
C ASP A 41 7.78 8.77 -1.67
N MET A 42 8.75 8.44 -0.81
CA MET A 42 8.54 7.73 0.45
C MET A 42 7.52 8.42 1.35
N ASP A 43 7.52 9.76 1.39
CA ASP A 43 6.62 10.53 2.24
C ASP A 43 5.16 10.35 1.84
N ARG A 44 4.87 10.31 0.54
CA ARG A 44 3.51 10.10 0.02
C ARG A 44 3.01 8.69 0.34
N ILE A 45 3.89 7.70 0.26
CA ILE A 45 3.57 6.32 0.62
C ILE A 45 3.29 6.23 2.13
N ASN A 46 4.13 6.86 2.96
CA ASN A 46 3.95 6.87 4.40
C ASN A 46 2.64 7.54 4.81
N GLU A 47 2.28 8.67 4.21
CA GLU A 47 0.97 9.30 4.44
C GLU A 47 -0.19 8.37 4.05
N PHE A 48 -0.10 7.74 2.88
CA PHE A 48 -1.13 6.82 2.41
C PHE A 48 -1.30 5.65 3.38
N LEU A 49 -0.20 5.06 3.85
CA LEU A 49 -0.21 3.98 4.82
C LEU A 49 -0.75 4.42 6.17
N ASN A 50 -0.36 5.59 6.69
CA ASN A 50 -0.87 6.11 7.96
C ASN A 50 -2.38 6.40 7.94
N LYS A 51 -2.93 6.78 6.77
CA LYS A 51 -4.36 7.05 6.58
C LYS A 51 -5.18 5.76 6.45
N ASN A 52 -4.68 4.77 5.70
CA ASN A 52 -5.47 3.59 5.31
C ASN A 52 -5.14 2.33 6.12
N VAL A 53 -3.96 2.27 6.74
CA VAL A 53 -3.45 1.09 7.45
C VAL A 53 -3.15 1.42 8.90
N ASP A 54 -3.60 0.53 9.78
CA ASP A 54 -3.29 0.58 11.19
C ASP A 54 -1.84 0.11 11.43
N ASP A 55 -0.98 1.05 11.82
CA ASP A 55 0.44 0.79 12.13
C ASP A 55 0.59 -0.26 13.24
N LYS A 56 1.03 -1.45 12.82
CA LYS A 56 1.25 -2.61 13.68
C LYS A 56 2.31 -2.35 14.76
N LYS A 57 3.31 -1.50 14.50
CA LYS A 57 4.40 -1.21 15.45
C LYS A 57 3.93 -0.38 16.65
N LEU A 58 2.79 0.29 16.51
CA LEU A 58 2.20 1.13 17.55
C LEU A 58 1.03 0.43 18.27
N ARG A 59 0.73 -0.84 17.95
CA ARG A 59 -0.40 -1.57 18.56
C ARG A 59 -0.14 -2.00 19.99
N ASP A 60 1.09 -2.35 20.29
CA ASP A 60 1.51 -2.89 21.58
C ASP A 60 2.07 -1.79 22.50
N ARG A 61 1.94 -0.53 22.09
CA ARG A 61 2.39 0.65 22.83
C ARG A 61 1.23 1.22 23.65
N GLU A 62 1.22 0.90 24.93
CA GLU A 62 0.26 1.44 25.92
C GLU A 62 0.61 2.86 26.37
N ASP A 63 1.81 3.34 26.03
CA ASP A 63 2.35 4.67 26.35
C ASP A 63 1.79 5.79 25.48
N ILE A 64 0.96 5.49 24.47
CA ILE A 64 0.40 6.48 23.53
C ILE A 64 -1.00 6.90 23.99
N PRO A 65 -1.18 8.09 24.59
CA PRO A 65 -2.49 8.57 25.01
C PRO A 65 -3.40 8.81 23.80
N GLY A 66 -4.63 8.27 23.85
CA GLY A 66 -5.68 8.54 22.86
C GLY A 66 -5.85 7.51 21.73
N ARG A 67 -5.04 6.45 21.67
CA ARG A 67 -5.17 5.39 20.65
C ARG A 67 -6.05 4.24 21.16
N LYS A 68 -7.21 4.02 20.51
CA LYS A 68 -8.09 2.88 20.83
C LYS A 68 -7.42 1.58 20.38
N THR A 69 -6.79 0.86 21.31
CA THR A 69 -6.33 -0.51 21.03
C THR A 69 -7.54 -1.37 20.67
N ARG A 70 -7.38 -2.30 19.72
CA ARG A 70 -8.47 -3.19 19.26
C ARG A 70 -9.06 -4.08 20.37
N LYS A 71 -8.46 -4.07 21.56
CA LYS A 71 -8.97 -4.69 22.79
C LYS A 71 -10.24 -4.01 23.32
N ALA A 72 -10.56 -2.80 22.86
CA ALA A 72 -11.73 -2.00 23.29
C ALA A 72 -12.96 -2.08 22.36
N LYS A 73 -13.09 -3.13 21.53
CA LYS A 73 -14.42 -3.46 20.99
C LYS A 73 -15.18 -4.24 22.07
N PRO A 74 -16.34 -3.78 22.55
CA PRO A 74 -17.16 -4.60 23.44
C PRO A 74 -17.53 -5.87 22.69
N LYS A 75 -17.26 -7.03 23.28
CA LYS A 75 -17.86 -8.28 22.82
C LYS A 75 -19.37 -8.07 22.95
N THR A 76 -20.07 -7.91 21.84
CA THR A 76 -21.52 -8.10 21.79
C THR A 76 -21.80 -9.46 22.41
N PRO A 77 -22.57 -9.56 23.52
CA PRO A 77 -22.98 -10.86 24.03
C PRO A 77 -23.82 -11.53 22.93
N PRO A 78 -23.61 -12.82 22.62
CA PRO A 78 -24.59 -13.56 21.85
C PRO A 78 -25.90 -13.51 22.65
N GLN A 79 -26.94 -13.04 21.99
CA GLN A 79 -28.30 -13.03 22.51
C GLN A 79 -28.66 -14.45 22.94
N GLU A 80 -29.12 -14.58 24.19
CA GLU A 80 -29.90 -15.73 24.62
C GLU A 80 -31.18 -15.70 23.78
N GLU A 81 -31.27 -16.62 22.82
CA GLU A 81 -32.53 -16.99 22.20
C GLU A 81 -33.00 -18.32 22.80
N GLU A 82 -34.29 -18.31 23.10
CA GLU A 82 -35.12 -19.23 23.91
C GLU A 82 -35.16 -20.69 23.42
#